data_AF-A0A3B0T224-F1
#
_entry.id   AF-A0A3B0T224-F1
#
_cell.length_a   1.000
_cell.length_b   1.000
_cell.length_c   1.000
_cell.angle_alpha   90.00
_cell.angle_beta   90.00
_cell.angle_gamma   90.00
#
_symmetry.space_group_name_H-M   'P 1'
#
loop_
_entity.id
_entity.type
_entity.pdbx_description
1 polymer ?
#
loop_
_entity_poly.entity_id
_entity_poly.type
_entity_poly.pdbx_seq_one_letter_code
_entity_poly.pdbx_strand_id
1 'polypeptide(L)'
;MLCANSKDLSVAFSEVAIHKDLGKAHWEARYTFGQTGRKVHNVIDAKFEFSNGKIIKHKDDFNLHKWAEQALGLKGLLLGGTSFFKKKLNQQTNNLLTKFEQNS
;
A
#
# COMPACT_ATOMS: atom_id res chain seq x y z
N MET A 1 9.87 4.29 2.92
CA MET A 1 8.86 5.13 3.62
C MET A 1 7.87 4.35 4.49
N LEU A 2 6.98 3.50 3.96
CA LEU A 2 5.88 2.91 4.77
C LEU A 2 6.36 1.92 5.83
N CYS A 3 7.19 0.93 5.46
CA CYS A 3 7.72 -0.04 6.42
C CYS A 3 8.57 0.62 7.51
N ALA A 4 9.34 1.65 7.14
CA ALA A 4 10.21 2.39 8.06
C ALA A 4 9.43 3.18 9.14
N ASN A 5 8.18 3.56 8.87
CA ASN A 5 7.36 4.34 9.79
C ASN A 5 6.35 3.49 10.58
N SER A 6 6.24 2.19 10.30
CA SER A 6 5.27 1.34 10.99
C SER A 6 5.80 0.87 12.35
N LYS A 7 4.95 0.92 13.37
CA LYS A 7 5.28 0.46 14.73
C LYS A 7 5.02 -1.03 14.93
N ASP A 8 4.06 -1.59 14.20
CA ASP A 8 3.50 -2.92 14.43
C ASP A 8 3.16 -3.64 13.12
N LEU A 9 3.90 -3.35 12.04
CA LEU A 9 3.69 -4.01 10.76
C LEU A 9 3.96 -5.51 10.87
N SER A 10 2.96 -6.31 10.53
CA SER A 10 3.05 -7.74 10.30
C SER A 10 2.63 -8.04 8.86
N VAL A 11 3.40 -8.88 8.17
CA VAL A 11 3.13 -9.26 6.77
C VAL A 11 3.17 -10.78 6.67
N ALA A 12 2.11 -11.35 6.11
CA ALA A 12 2.09 -12.73 5.62
C ALA A 12 2.05 -12.68 4.09
N PHE A 13 2.70 -13.64 3.43
CA PHE A 13 2.71 -13.73 1.97
C PHE A 13 2.51 -15.16 1.50
N SER A 14 1.96 -15.31 0.30
CA SER A 14 1.65 -16.59 -0.34
C SER A 14 1.58 -16.42 -1.86
N GLU A 15 1.28 -17.51 -2.57
CA GLU A 15 1.06 -17.51 -4.02
C GLU A 15 2.19 -16.85 -4.85
N VAL A 16 3.42 -16.98 -4.37
CA VAL A 16 4.60 -16.41 -5.03
C VAL A 16 4.87 -17.17 -6.31
N ALA A 17 4.92 -16.44 -7.43
CA ALA A 17 5.27 -17.02 -8.72
C ALA A 17 6.11 -16.04 -9.53
N ILE A 18 7.01 -16.59 -10.34
CA ILE A 18 7.88 -15.85 -11.25
C ILE A 18 7.80 -16.48 -12.63
N HIS A 19 7.71 -15.63 -13.66
CA HIS A 19 7.79 -16.02 -15.06
C HIS A 19 8.64 -14.99 -15.82
N LYS A 20 9.83 -15.41 -16.27
CA LYS A 20 10.84 -14.52 -16.87
C LYS A 20 11.12 -13.33 -15.92
N ASP A 21 10.97 -12.12 -16.41
CA ASP A 21 11.16 -10.87 -15.67
C ASP A 21 9.89 -10.38 -14.96
N LEU A 22 8.84 -11.21 -14.86
CA LEU A 22 7.59 -10.88 -14.18
C LEU A 22 7.43 -11.72 -12.93
N GLY A 23 7.05 -11.08 -11.82
CA GLY A 23 6.68 -11.75 -10.57
C GLY A 23 5.29 -11.39 -10.11
N LYS A 24 4.73 -12.24 -9.26
CA LYS A 24 3.52 -11.94 -8.49
C LYS A 24 3.62 -12.54 -7.09
N ALA A 25 2.90 -11.93 -6.15
CA ALA A 25 2.71 -12.45 -4.81
C ALA A 25 1.35 -11.99 -4.27
N HIS A 26 0.76 -12.82 -3.42
CA HIS A 26 -0.35 -12.41 -2.57
C HIS A 26 0.19 -12.10 -1.18
N TRP A 27 -0.20 -10.97 -0.59
CA TRP A 27 0.24 -10.62 0.75
C TRP A 27 -0.82 -9.89 1.56
N GLU A 28 -0.81 -10.18 2.85
CA GLU A 28 -1.69 -9.61 3.86
C GLU A 28 -0.87 -8.80 4.86
N ALA A 29 -1.04 -7.48 4.83
CA ALA A 29 -0.41 -6.56 5.75
C ALA A 29 -1.35 -6.18 6.89
N ARG A 30 -0.91 -6.33 8.14
CA ARG A 30 -1.61 -5.88 9.35
C ARG A 30 -0.78 -4.81 10.05
N TYR A 31 -1.38 -3.65 10.31
CA TYR A 31 -0.66 -2.51 10.91
C TYR A 31 -1.61 -1.48 11.53
N THR A 32 -1.05 -0.54 12.30
CA THR A 32 -1.74 0.65 12.79
C THR A 32 -1.57 1.84 11.84
N PHE A 33 -2.66 2.40 11.32
CA PHE A 33 -2.61 3.58 10.45
C PHE A 33 -2.28 4.83 11.26
N GLY A 34 -1.08 5.38 11.04
CA GLY A 34 -0.51 6.42 11.90
C GLY A 34 -1.33 7.70 12.05
N GLN A 35 -2.14 8.10 11.06
CA GLN A 35 -2.94 9.33 11.15
C GLN A 35 -4.16 9.21 12.07
N THR A 36 -4.71 8.01 12.23
CA THR A 36 -5.98 7.81 12.96
C THR A 36 -5.85 6.81 14.10
N GLY A 37 -4.73 6.09 14.20
CA GLY A 37 -4.51 5.02 15.18
C GLY A 37 -5.33 3.75 14.91
N ARG A 38 -6.05 3.67 13.78
CA ARG A 38 -6.92 2.52 13.48
C ARG A 38 -6.12 1.34 12.96
N LYS A 39 -6.53 0.13 13.32
CA LYS A 39 -5.97 -1.10 12.75
C LYS A 39 -6.45 -1.28 11.32
N VAL A 40 -5.53 -1.69 10.45
CA VAL A 40 -5.77 -1.99 9.05
C VAL A 40 -5.25 -3.39 8.76
N HIS A 41 -6.09 -4.20 8.10
CA HIS A 41 -5.73 -5.44 7.42
C HIS A 41 -5.90 -5.19 5.92
N ASN A 42 -4.77 -5.02 5.23
CA ASN A 42 -4.72 -4.80 3.79
C ASN A 42 -4.38 -6.10 3.08
N VAL A 43 -5.29 -6.57 2.24
CA VAL A 43 -5.12 -7.75 1.39
C VAL A 43 -4.77 -7.24 0.00
N ILE A 44 -3.61 -7.66 -0.50
CA ILE A 44 -2.99 -7.04 -1.68
C ILE A 44 -2.54 -8.15 -2.64
N ASP A 45 -2.74 -7.93 -3.94
CA ASP A 45 -2.11 -8.70 -5.00
C ASP A 45 -1.01 -7.86 -5.65
N ALA A 46 0.24 -8.30 -5.49
CA ALA A 46 1.40 -7.61 -6.01
C ALA A 46 1.86 -8.17 -7.36
N LYS A 47 2.34 -7.27 -8.21
CA LYS A 47 3.03 -7.58 -9.46
C LYS A 47 4.37 -6.87 -9.51
N PHE A 48 5.39 -7.60 -9.93
CA PHE A 48 6.77 -7.14 -10.01
C PHE A 48 7.29 -7.26 -11.44
N GLU A 49 8.06 -6.27 -11.88
CA GLU A 49 8.90 -6.37 -13.08
C GLU A 49 10.36 -6.29 -12.63
N PHE A 50 11.19 -7.21 -13.14
CA PHE A 50 12.59 -7.34 -12.80
C PHE A 50 13.49 -6.93 -13.96
N SER A 51 14.67 -6.42 -13.65
CA SER A 51 15.77 -6.23 -14.61
C SER A 51 17.09 -6.38 -13.88
N ASN A 52 18.00 -7.18 -14.44
CA ASN A 52 19.31 -7.46 -13.83
C ASN A 52 19.20 -7.92 -12.36
N GLY A 53 18.23 -8.78 -12.06
CA GLY A 53 17.97 -9.30 -10.72
C GLY A 53 17.39 -8.28 -9.72
N LYS A 54 17.05 -7.06 -10.16
CA LYS A 54 16.45 -6.01 -9.32
C LYS A 54 15.00 -5.79 -9.69
N ILE A 55 14.17 -5.46 -8.71
CA ILE A 55 12.80 -4.99 -8.94
C ILE A 55 12.88 -3.58 -9.52
N ILE A 56 12.43 -3.39 -10.76
CA ILE A 56 12.34 -2.07 -11.41
C ILE A 56 10.94 -1.47 -11.32
N LYS A 57 9.93 -2.31 -11.10
CA LYS A 57 8.56 -1.86 -10.92
C LYS A 57 7.83 -2.80 -9.98
N HIS A 58 7.03 -2.20 -9.13
CA HIS A 58 6.21 -2.88 -8.16
C HIS A 58 4.82 -2.22 -8.14
N LYS A 59 3.78 -3.00 -8.39
CA LYS A 59 2.39 -2.54 -8.36
C LYS A 59 1.57 -3.41 -7.41
N ASP A 60 0.98 -2.74 -6.43
CA ASP A 60 0.00 -3.31 -5.51
C ASP A 60 -1.42 -3.04 -6.00
N ASP A 61 -2.24 -4.10 -6.07
CA ASP A 61 -3.67 -4.01 -6.32
C ASP A 61 -4.44 -4.40 -5.05
N PHE A 62 -5.36 -3.54 -4.61
CA PHE A 62 -6.19 -3.77 -3.44
C PHE A 62 -7.46 -2.92 -3.50
N ASN A 63 -8.44 -3.27 -2.66
CA ASN A 63 -9.69 -2.53 -2.57
C ASN A 63 -9.51 -1.23 -1.76
N LEU A 64 -9.33 -0.11 -2.47
CA LEU A 64 -9.13 1.20 -1.86
C LEU A 64 -10.27 1.64 -0.94
N HIS A 65 -11.52 1.29 -1.25
CA HIS A 65 -12.67 1.67 -0.44
C HIS A 65 -12.67 0.94 0.91
N LYS A 66 -12.50 -0.39 0.90
CA LYS A 66 -12.37 -1.20 2.12
C LYS A 66 -11.18 -0.76 2.96
N TRP A 67 -10.06 -0.43 2.30
CA TRP A 67 -8.91 0.13 2.99
C TRP A 67 -9.24 1.47 3.66
N ALA A 68 -9.91 2.38 2.94
CA ALA A 68 -10.27 3.69 3.45
C ALA A 68 -11.23 3.60 4.65
N GLU A 69 -12.22 2.71 4.60
CA GLU A 69 -13.11 2.41 5.72
C GLU A 69 -12.31 2.01 6.98
N GLN A 70 -11.36 1.08 6.85
CA GLN A 70 -10.52 0.66 7.97
C GLN A 70 -9.62 1.81 8.48
N ALA A 71 -8.97 2.54 7.58
CA ALA A 71 -8.00 3.57 7.91
C ALA A 71 -8.64 4.85 8.45
N LEU A 72 -9.82 5.24 7.96
CA LEU A 72 -10.43 6.56 8.20
C LEU A 72 -11.80 6.49 8.89
N GLY A 73 -12.33 5.28 9.15
CA GLY A 73 -13.63 5.08 9.77
C GLY A 73 -14.77 5.62 8.91
N LEU A 74 -15.72 6.34 9.53
CA LEU A 74 -16.92 6.85 8.86
C LEU A 74 -16.59 7.73 7.63
N LYS A 75 -15.52 8.53 7.68
CA LYS A 75 -15.09 9.34 6.53
C LYS A 75 -14.65 8.46 5.35
N GLY A 76 -13.97 7.35 5.64
CA GLY A 76 -13.55 6.38 4.63
C GLY A 76 -14.73 5.61 4.05
N LEU A 77 -15.70 5.23 4.89
CA LEU A 77 -16.93 4.59 4.46
C LEU A 77 -17.77 5.50 3.53
N LEU A 78 -17.85 6.79 3.83
CA LEU A 78 -18.65 7.71 3.02
C LEU A 78 -17.94 8.18 1.75
N LEU A 79 -16.61 8.42 1.81
CA LEU A 79 -15.88 9.10 0.75
C LEU A 79 -14.88 8.21 0.00
N GLY A 80 -14.52 7.05 0.55
CA GLY A 80 -13.40 6.23 0.08
C GLY A 80 -13.55 5.70 -1.36
N GLY A 81 -14.79 5.61 -1.87
CA GLY A 81 -15.09 5.20 -3.24
C GLY A 81 -15.06 6.33 -4.27
N THR A 82 -14.88 7.58 -3.83
CA THR A 82 -14.98 8.74 -4.72
C THR A 82 -13.67 9.02 -5.47
N SER A 83 -13.77 9.53 -6.69
CA SER A 83 -12.60 9.97 -7.47
C SER A 83 -11.86 11.13 -6.81
N PHE A 84 -12.60 12.00 -6.09
CA PHE A 84 -12.04 13.09 -5.28
C PHE A 84 -11.12 12.56 -4.18
N PHE A 85 -11.59 11.56 -3.41
CA PHE A 85 -10.79 10.93 -2.36
C PHE A 85 -9.50 10.33 -2.92
N LYS A 86 -9.61 9.53 -4.00
CA LYS A 86 -8.45 8.90 -4.65
C LYS A 86 -7.41 9.95 -5.10
N LYS A 87 -7.86 11.04 -5.74
CA LYS A 87 -6.96 12.13 -6.17
C LYS A 87 -6.23 12.76 -4.98
N LYS A 88 -6.95 13.07 -3.90
CA LYS A 88 -6.39 13.68 -2.70
C LYS A 88 -5.40 12.75 -1.99
N LEU A 89 -5.73 11.47 -1.88
CA LEU A 89 -4.85 10.47 -1.29
C LEU A 89 -3.55 10.33 -2.10
N ASN A 90 -3.63 10.29 -3.42
CA ASN A 90 -2.46 10.22 -4.29
C ASN A 90 -1.56 11.45 -4.13
N GLN A 91 -2.15 12.66 -4.11
CA GLN A 91 -1.40 13.89 -3.90
C GLN A 91 -0.67 13.90 -2.56
N GLN A 92 -1.35 13.50 -1.48
CA GLN A 92 -0.74 13.41 -0.15
C GLN A 92 0.39 12.38 -0.11
N THR A 93 0.18 11.20 -0.70
CA THR A 93 1.17 10.11 -0.70
C THR A 93 2.40 10.48 -1.52
N ASN A 94 2.24 11.13 -2.68
CA ASN A 94 3.34 11.62 -3.49
C ASN A 94 4.17 12.67 -2.74
N ASN A 95 3.52 13.61 -2.05
CA ASN A 95 4.24 14.59 -1.23
C ASN A 95 5.06 13.94 -0.11
N LEU A 96 4.54 12.87 0.52
CA LEU A 96 5.28 12.11 1.53
C LEU A 96 6.46 11.36 0.92
N LEU A 97 6.29 10.78 -0.27
CA LEU A 97 7.36 10.09 -1.00
C LEU A 97 8.49 11.05 -1.34
N THR A 98 8.17 12.22 -1.92
CA THR A 98 9.18 13.25 -2.24
C THR A 98 9.98 13.66 -1.01
N LYS A 99 9.33 13.84 0.14
CA LYS A 99 10.03 14.14 1.41
C LYS A 99 10.92 13.00 1.89
N PHE A 100 10.50 11.75 1.69
CA PHE A 100 11.30 10.58 2.05
C PHE A 100 12.56 10.49 1.18
N GLU A 101 12.41 10.69 -0.13
CA GLU A 101 13.53 10.67 -1.10
C GLU A 101 14.55 11.77 -0.86
N GLN A 102 14.13 12.96 -0.43
CA GLN A 102 15.04 14.07 -0.10
C GLN A 102 15.89 13.82 1.16
N ASN A 103 15.42 12.96 2.06
CA ASN A 103 16.05 12.68 3.35
C ASN A 103 16.74 11.30 3.40
N SER A 104 16.76 10.56 2.28
CA SER A 104 17.34 9.21 2.17
C SER A 104 18.68 9.21 1.45
#